data_AF-A0A8C1RVG3-F1
#
_entry.id   AF-A0A8C1RVG3-F1
#
_cell.length_a   1.000
_cell.length_b   1.000
_cell.length_c   1.000
_cell.angle_alpha   90.00
_cell.angle_beta   90.00
_cell.angle_gamma   90.00
#
_symmetry.space_group_name_H-M   'P 1'
#
loop_
_entity.id
_entity.type
_entity.pdbx_description
1 polymer ?
#
loop_
_entity_poly.entity_id
_entity_poly.type
_entity_poly.pdbx_seq_one_letter_code
_entity_poly.pdbx_strand_id
1 'polypeptide(L)'
;MELDDGVVYQDDPGTSAIMSERVSGLANSIYREFERLIRRYDEDVVKELMPLVVAVLENLDSVFAENQEHEVELELLKEDNEQLITQYEREKALRKHAEEKFIEFEDSQEQEKKDLQNHLESLSSHSRQLELKIKNYADQISRLEEREAELKREYNSLHLRHTEMIHNYMEHVERIRMQQTGGEASDTGTIGRVRKERPLSLGIFPMSGGGTSLTPDVQGRAEAPGTEGWRFSNLSHQRSNTSLKDELSDLSQGGSKSVTPMSTTASDLALDSHREDGEGFWKNTEVQAVPGTRSVSAALHLVLYYHSEVWGR
;
A
#
# COMPACT_ATOMS: atom_id res chain seq x y z
N MET A 1 -37.52 -5.11 7.59
CA MET A 1 -38.77 -5.86 7.40
C MET A 1 -39.15 -6.36 8.77
N GLU A 2 -40.17 -5.75 9.35
CA GLU A 2 -40.81 -6.20 10.59
C GLU A 2 -41.25 -7.65 10.42
N LEU A 3 -41.01 -8.46 11.44
CA LEU A 3 -41.77 -9.68 11.66
C LEU A 3 -42.29 -9.60 13.10
N ASP A 4 -43.43 -8.90 13.18
CA ASP A 4 -44.52 -9.22 14.08
C ASP A 4 -45.00 -10.64 13.73
N ASP A 5 -44.94 -11.56 14.69
CA ASP A 5 -46.00 -12.55 14.93
C ASP A 5 -45.77 -13.17 16.32
N GLY A 6 -45.99 -12.36 17.35
CA GLY A 6 -46.16 -12.86 18.71
C GLY A 6 -47.51 -13.55 18.82
N VAL A 7 -47.63 -14.76 18.29
CA VAL A 7 -48.78 -15.64 18.55
C VAL A 7 -48.70 -16.04 20.02
N VAL A 8 -49.35 -15.23 20.85
CA VAL A 8 -49.69 -15.59 22.22
C VAL A 8 -50.59 -16.82 22.11
N TYR A 9 -50.04 -17.99 22.43
CA TYR A 9 -50.81 -19.18 22.77
C TYR A 9 -51.74 -18.79 23.92
N GLN A 10 -52.97 -18.44 23.57
CA GLN A 10 -54.02 -18.23 24.52
C GLN A 10 -54.50 -19.63 24.90
N ASP A 11 -53.87 -20.22 25.90
CA ASP A 11 -54.37 -21.45 26.52
C ASP A 11 -55.79 -21.18 26.99
N ASP A 12 -56.75 -21.82 26.31
CA ASP A 12 -58.14 -21.84 26.72
C ASP A 12 -58.20 -22.74 27.98
N PRO A 13 -58.45 -22.20 29.18
CA PRO A 13 -58.36 -22.95 30.45
C PRO A 13 -59.46 -24.00 30.62
N GLY A 14 -60.28 -24.25 29.58
CA GLY A 14 -61.37 -25.23 29.57
C GLY A 14 -60.98 -26.63 29.09
N THR A 15 -59.78 -26.83 28.54
CA THR A 15 -59.41 -28.13 27.92
C THR A 15 -58.68 -29.07 28.89
N SER A 16 -58.18 -28.56 30.01
CA SER A 16 -57.35 -29.31 30.97
C SER A 16 -58.11 -30.32 31.85
N ALA A 17 -59.43 -30.46 31.69
CA ALA A 17 -60.27 -31.23 32.61
C ALA A 17 -61.09 -32.36 31.93
N ILE A 18 -60.59 -32.90 30.83
CA ILE A 18 -61.20 -34.07 30.18
C ILE A 18 -60.39 -35.30 30.60
N MET A 19 -60.95 -36.16 31.45
CA MET A 19 -60.34 -37.45 31.81
C MET A 19 -59.91 -38.18 30.53
N SER A 20 -58.70 -38.74 30.53
CA SER A 20 -58.19 -39.51 29.41
C SER A 20 -59.23 -40.55 28.96
N GLU A 21 -59.51 -40.62 27.66
CA GLU A 21 -60.51 -41.54 27.09
C GLU A 21 -60.25 -43.00 27.52
N ARG A 22 -58.97 -43.35 27.73
CA ARG A 22 -58.55 -44.64 28.25
C ARG A 22 -58.92 -44.83 29.73
N VAL A 23 -58.70 -43.82 30.58
CA VAL A 23 -59.05 -43.87 32.02
C VAL A 23 -60.57 -43.88 32.20
N SER A 24 -61.29 -43.09 31.41
CA SER A 24 -62.77 -43.10 31.36
C SER A 24 -63.32 -44.46 30.91
N GLY A 25 -62.71 -45.10 29.90
CA GLY A 25 -63.08 -46.46 29.46
C GLY A 25 -62.85 -47.53 30.53
N LEU A 26 -61.73 -47.44 31.26
CA LEU A 26 -61.45 -48.33 32.41
C LEU A 26 -62.44 -48.08 33.55
N ALA A 27 -62.68 -46.83 33.91
CA ALA A 27 -63.64 -46.44 34.94
C ALA A 27 -65.03 -47.02 34.64
N ASN A 28 -65.56 -46.82 33.43
CA ASN A 28 -66.85 -47.36 33.00
C ASN A 28 -66.92 -48.89 33.09
N SER A 29 -65.82 -49.58 32.78
CA SER A 29 -65.74 -51.05 32.88
C SER A 29 -65.75 -51.52 34.33
N ILE A 30 -65.01 -50.84 35.22
CA ILE A 30 -64.95 -51.15 36.65
C ILE A 30 -66.27 -50.85 37.34
N TYR A 31 -66.90 -49.71 37.05
CA TYR A 31 -68.23 -49.37 37.59
C TYR A 31 -69.31 -50.37 37.17
N ARG A 32 -69.27 -50.89 35.92
CA ARG A 32 -70.18 -51.96 35.47
C ARG A 32 -69.97 -53.30 36.18
N GLU A 33 -68.75 -53.61 36.61
CA GLU A 33 -68.47 -54.80 37.43
C GLU A 33 -68.97 -54.61 38.86
N PHE A 34 -68.75 -53.43 39.45
CA PHE A 34 -69.27 -53.10 40.77
C PHE A 34 -70.79 -53.16 40.83
N GLU A 35 -71.48 -52.66 39.81
CA GLU A 35 -72.93 -52.76 39.72
C GLU A 35 -73.41 -54.22 39.72
N ARG A 36 -72.67 -55.14 39.08
CA ARG A 36 -72.97 -56.58 39.11
C ARG A 36 -72.70 -57.22 40.47
N LEU A 37 -71.65 -56.81 41.17
CA LEU A 37 -71.31 -57.27 42.52
C LEU A 37 -72.39 -56.86 43.53
N ILE A 38 -72.80 -55.59 43.50
CA ILE A 38 -73.84 -55.04 44.39
C ILE A 38 -75.16 -55.79 44.21
N ARG A 39 -75.55 -56.10 42.96
CA ARG A 39 -76.77 -56.88 42.66
C ARG A 39 -76.77 -58.31 43.22
N ARG A 40 -75.60 -58.87 43.54
CA ARG A 40 -75.44 -60.29 43.95
C ARG A 40 -75.12 -60.43 45.45
N TYR A 41 -74.41 -59.47 46.03
CA TYR A 41 -73.81 -59.57 47.36
C TYR A 41 -74.04 -58.32 48.23
N ASP A 42 -74.92 -57.41 47.81
CA ASP A 42 -75.22 -56.11 48.45
C ASP A 42 -74.05 -55.10 48.42
N GLU A 43 -74.31 -53.89 48.92
CA GLU A 43 -73.41 -52.72 48.83
C GLU A 43 -72.18 -52.82 49.75
N ASP A 44 -72.32 -53.50 50.89
CA ASP A 44 -71.28 -53.57 51.93
C ASP A 44 -69.96 -54.18 51.42
N VAL A 45 -70.01 -55.03 50.40
CA VAL A 45 -68.82 -55.67 49.79
C VAL A 45 -67.94 -54.68 49.02
N VAL A 46 -68.51 -53.59 48.48
CA VAL A 46 -67.79 -52.63 47.63
C VAL A 46 -67.45 -51.34 48.38
N LYS A 47 -68.09 -51.09 49.53
CA LYS A 47 -68.03 -49.83 50.28
C LYS A 47 -66.61 -49.36 50.63
N GLU A 48 -65.71 -50.27 51.02
CA GLU A 48 -64.31 -49.94 51.33
C GLU A 48 -63.40 -49.96 50.10
N LEU A 49 -63.81 -50.65 49.03
CA LEU A 49 -63.04 -50.79 47.79
C LEU A 49 -63.25 -49.61 46.83
N MET A 50 -64.46 -49.03 46.81
CA MET A 50 -64.81 -47.92 45.93
C MET A 50 -63.87 -46.70 46.08
N PRO A 51 -63.54 -46.21 47.30
CA PRO A 51 -62.65 -45.07 47.46
C PRO A 51 -61.23 -45.35 46.96
N LEU A 52 -60.75 -46.59 47.09
CA LEU A 52 -59.42 -46.99 46.59
C LEU A 52 -59.38 -46.99 45.07
N VAL A 53 -60.43 -47.51 44.41
CA VAL A 53 -60.52 -47.49 42.94
C VAL A 53 -60.65 -46.07 42.41
N VAL A 54 -61.46 -45.22 43.06
CA VAL A 54 -61.57 -43.80 42.70
C VAL A 54 -60.21 -43.12 42.82
N ALA A 55 -59.51 -43.29 43.94
CA ALA A 55 -58.17 -42.73 44.12
C ALA A 55 -57.16 -43.23 43.07
N VAL A 56 -57.23 -44.51 42.67
CA VAL A 56 -56.37 -45.04 41.59
C VAL A 56 -56.72 -44.41 40.24
N LEU A 57 -58.00 -44.25 39.90
CA LEU A 57 -58.42 -43.63 38.65
C LEU A 57 -58.06 -42.15 38.60
N GLU A 58 -58.22 -41.41 39.70
CA GLU A 58 -57.80 -40.01 39.84
C GLU A 58 -56.29 -39.86 39.69
N ASN A 59 -55.51 -40.73 40.34
CA ASN A 59 -54.04 -40.73 40.21
C ASN A 59 -53.59 -41.05 38.78
N LEU A 60 -54.23 -42.03 38.12
CA LEU A 60 -53.93 -42.33 36.73
C LEU A 60 -54.23 -41.15 35.82
N ASP A 61 -55.39 -40.51 35.99
CA ASP A 61 -55.77 -39.34 35.20
C ASP A 61 -54.81 -38.16 35.41
N SER A 62 -54.40 -37.91 36.67
CA SER A 62 -53.38 -36.91 37.00
C SER A 62 -52.06 -37.20 36.30
N VAL A 63 -51.60 -38.45 36.30
CA VAL A 63 -50.34 -38.83 35.61
C VAL A 63 -50.48 -38.72 34.10
N PHE A 64 -51.66 -39.01 33.52
CA PHE A 64 -51.89 -38.80 32.09
C PHE A 64 -51.85 -37.31 31.72
N ALA A 65 -52.46 -36.44 32.53
CA ALA A 65 -52.42 -34.99 32.32
C ALA A 65 -50.98 -34.47 32.39
N GLU A 66 -50.22 -34.85 33.43
CA GLU A 66 -48.81 -34.48 33.57
C GLU A 66 -47.98 -34.97 32.38
N ASN A 67 -48.20 -36.22 31.94
CA ASN A 67 -47.47 -36.78 30.80
C ASN A 67 -47.80 -36.08 29.48
N GLN A 68 -49.01 -35.54 29.31
CA GLN A 68 -49.37 -34.73 28.14
C GLN A 68 -48.69 -33.36 28.18
N GLU A 69 -48.60 -32.74 29.35
CA GLU A 69 -47.86 -31.49 29.56
C GLU A 69 -46.38 -31.66 29.20
N HIS A 70 -45.75 -32.74 29.69
CA HIS A 70 -44.36 -33.08 29.33
C HIS A 70 -44.18 -33.35 27.83
N GLU A 71 -45.16 -33.97 27.17
CA GLU A 71 -45.11 -34.21 25.72
C GLU A 71 -45.13 -32.88 24.95
N VAL A 72 -45.97 -31.94 25.36
CA VAL A 72 -46.03 -30.59 24.78
C VAL A 72 -44.72 -29.83 25.03
N GLU A 73 -44.19 -29.85 26.25
CA GLU A 73 -42.90 -29.21 26.56
C GLU A 73 -41.76 -29.78 25.70
N LEU A 74 -41.74 -31.10 25.50
CA LEU A 74 -40.76 -31.75 24.63
C LEU A 74 -40.88 -31.32 23.17
N GLU A 75 -42.08 -31.05 22.66
CA GLU A 75 -42.29 -30.54 21.31
C GLU A 75 -41.80 -29.09 21.19
N LEU A 76 -42.14 -28.22 22.14
CA LEU A 76 -41.62 -26.84 22.20
C LEU A 76 -40.09 -26.80 22.24
N LEU A 77 -39.47 -27.62 23.09
CA LEU A 77 -38.01 -27.68 23.19
C LEU A 77 -37.34 -28.19 21.91
N LYS A 78 -38.01 -29.07 21.14
CA LYS A 78 -37.51 -29.51 19.83
C LYS A 78 -37.59 -28.39 18.81
N GLU A 79 -38.71 -27.67 18.75
CA GLU A 79 -38.87 -26.51 17.86
C GLU A 79 -37.83 -25.42 18.14
N ASP A 80 -37.61 -25.09 19.42
CA ASP A 80 -36.56 -24.15 19.85
C ASP A 80 -35.16 -24.64 19.43
N ASN A 81 -34.89 -25.95 19.55
CA ASN A 81 -33.62 -26.52 19.12
C ASN A 81 -33.41 -26.41 17.60
N GLU A 82 -34.45 -26.67 16.80
CA GLU A 82 -34.41 -26.52 15.34
C GLU A 82 -34.17 -25.07 14.91
N GLN A 83 -34.81 -24.11 15.59
CA GLN A 83 -34.55 -22.69 15.38
C GLN A 83 -33.10 -22.33 15.73
N LEU A 84 -32.59 -22.83 16.86
CA LEU A 84 -31.22 -22.58 17.30
C LEU A 84 -30.20 -23.14 16.31
N ILE A 85 -30.44 -24.34 15.76
CA ILE A 85 -29.61 -24.94 14.71
C ILE A 85 -29.61 -24.06 13.47
N THR A 86 -30.78 -23.62 13.00
CA THR A 86 -30.90 -22.76 11.82
C THR A 86 -30.14 -21.43 11.99
N GLN A 87 -30.26 -20.81 13.16
CA GLN A 87 -29.51 -19.59 13.49
C GLN A 87 -28.00 -19.83 13.54
N TYR A 88 -27.57 -20.93 14.19
CA TYR A 88 -26.17 -21.32 14.27
C TYR A 88 -25.57 -21.51 12.87
N GLU A 89 -26.27 -22.19 11.96
CA GLU A 89 -25.79 -22.41 10.60
C GLU A 89 -25.68 -21.10 9.81
N ARG A 90 -26.65 -20.20 9.96
CA ARG A 90 -26.61 -18.86 9.35
C ARG A 90 -25.40 -18.06 9.85
N GLU A 91 -25.18 -18.02 11.16
CA GLU A 91 -24.05 -17.30 11.76
C GLU A 91 -22.72 -17.91 11.35
N LYS A 92 -22.63 -19.25 11.33
CA LYS A 92 -21.46 -19.98 10.85
C LYS A 92 -21.12 -19.61 9.40
N ALA A 93 -22.13 -19.50 8.53
CA ALA A 93 -21.95 -19.08 7.15
C ALA A 93 -21.48 -17.62 7.04
N LEU A 94 -22.07 -16.70 7.80
CA LEU A 94 -21.66 -15.29 7.84
C LEU A 94 -20.22 -15.13 8.34
N ARG A 95 -19.85 -15.89 9.37
CA ARG A 95 -18.50 -15.88 9.94
C ARG A 95 -17.46 -16.39 8.95
N LYS A 96 -17.77 -17.48 8.23
CA LYS A 96 -16.92 -18.00 7.15
C LYS A 96 -16.73 -16.98 6.03
N HIS A 97 -17.82 -16.31 5.60
CA HIS A 97 -17.76 -15.27 4.57
C HIS A 97 -16.94 -14.05 5.00
N ALA A 98 -17.05 -13.65 6.26
CA ALA A 98 -16.25 -12.57 6.82
C ALA A 98 -14.76 -12.91 6.89
N GLU A 99 -14.42 -14.16 7.24
CA GLU A 99 -13.05 -14.66 7.26
C GLU A 99 -12.42 -14.68 5.86
N GLU A 100 -13.17 -15.14 4.85
CA GLU A 100 -12.72 -15.15 3.45
C GLU A 100 -12.40 -13.73 2.96
N LYS A 101 -13.30 -12.78 3.21
CA LYS A 101 -13.05 -11.36 2.89
C LYS A 101 -11.86 -10.77 3.63
N PHE A 102 -11.60 -11.21 4.86
CA PHE A 102 -10.45 -10.72 5.62
C PHE A 102 -9.14 -11.18 4.99
N ILE A 103 -9.08 -12.44 4.54
CA ILE A 103 -7.91 -12.98 3.83
C ILE A 103 -7.68 -12.22 2.51
N GLU A 104 -8.73 -12.03 1.70
CA GLU A 104 -8.62 -11.27 0.45
C GLU A 104 -8.12 -9.84 0.67
N PHE A 105 -8.59 -9.20 1.74
CA PHE A 105 -8.14 -7.87 2.12
C PHE A 105 -6.67 -7.86 2.56
N GLU A 106 -6.26 -8.82 3.39
CA GLU A 106 -4.86 -8.94 3.86
C GLU A 106 -3.91 -9.14 2.68
N ASP A 107 -4.24 -10.03 1.74
CA ASP A 107 -3.46 -10.28 0.52
C ASP A 107 -3.35 -9.03 -0.36
N SER A 108 -4.46 -8.31 -0.56
CA SER A 108 -4.46 -7.06 -1.33
C SER A 108 -3.58 -5.99 -0.68
N GLN A 109 -3.62 -5.87 0.65
CA GLN A 109 -2.82 -4.90 1.39
C GLN A 109 -1.33 -5.26 1.40
N GLU A 110 -1.00 -6.55 1.53
CA GLU A 110 0.38 -7.04 1.41
C GLU A 110 0.94 -6.75 0.02
N GLN A 111 0.13 -6.92 -1.02
CA GLN A 111 0.51 -6.62 -2.41
C GLN A 111 0.75 -5.11 -2.62
N GLU A 112 -0.17 -4.24 -2.18
CA GLU A 112 0.01 -2.78 -2.28
C GLU A 112 1.26 -2.32 -1.52
N LYS A 113 1.46 -2.82 -0.30
CA LYS A 113 2.65 -2.52 0.50
C LYS A 113 3.93 -2.92 -0.22
N LYS A 114 3.95 -4.10 -0.86
CA LYS A 114 5.09 -4.58 -1.65
C LYS A 114 5.36 -3.66 -2.85
N ASP A 115 4.33 -3.22 -3.56
CA ASP A 115 4.46 -2.32 -4.70
C ASP A 115 4.97 -0.93 -4.29
N LEU A 116 4.46 -0.39 -3.19
CA LEU A 116 4.95 0.86 -2.60
C LEU A 116 6.42 0.74 -2.14
N GLN A 117 6.80 -0.39 -1.54
CA GLN A 117 8.17 -0.64 -1.15
C GLN A 117 9.11 -0.68 -2.38
N ASN A 118 8.70 -1.36 -3.45
CA ASN A 118 9.45 -1.38 -4.71
C ASN A 118 9.61 0.04 -5.29
N HIS A 119 8.57 0.87 -5.24
CA HIS A 119 8.63 2.26 -5.67
C HIS A 119 9.61 3.09 -4.81
N LEU A 120 9.60 2.90 -3.49
CA LEU A 120 10.56 3.54 -2.59
C LEU A 120 11.99 3.12 -2.88
N GLU A 121 12.26 1.84 -3.14
CA GLU A 121 13.58 1.34 -3.52
C GLU A 121 14.06 1.96 -4.85
N SER A 122 13.18 2.04 -5.85
CA SER A 122 13.48 2.72 -7.12
C SER A 122 13.83 4.19 -6.92
N LEU A 123 13.02 4.94 -6.15
CA LEU A 123 13.29 6.35 -5.86
C LEU A 123 14.57 6.55 -5.05
N SER A 124 14.84 5.67 -4.09
CA SER A 124 16.08 5.65 -3.31
C SER A 124 17.30 5.46 -4.21
N SER A 125 17.23 4.51 -5.15
CA SER A 125 18.30 4.28 -6.12
C SER A 125 18.53 5.49 -7.03
N HIS A 126 17.45 6.14 -7.47
CA HIS A 126 17.51 7.35 -8.31
C HIS A 126 18.14 8.53 -7.55
N SER A 127 17.75 8.73 -6.28
CA SER A 127 18.36 9.74 -5.41
C SER A 127 19.87 9.52 -5.28
N ARG A 128 20.29 8.28 -4.99
CA ARG A 128 21.72 7.94 -4.88
C ARG A 128 22.48 8.19 -6.19
N GLN A 129 21.85 7.95 -7.34
CA GLN A 129 22.45 8.25 -8.65
C GLN A 129 22.64 9.77 -8.84
N LEU A 130 21.65 10.59 -8.46
CA LEU A 130 21.75 12.04 -8.53
C LEU A 130 22.82 12.59 -7.58
N GLU A 131 22.92 12.05 -6.37
CA GLU A 131 23.98 12.41 -5.42
C GLU A 131 25.37 12.14 -5.99
N LEU A 132 25.57 11.01 -6.67
CA LEU A 132 26.84 10.71 -7.35
C LEU A 132 27.13 11.71 -8.47
N LYS A 133 26.11 12.12 -9.25
CA LYS A 133 26.28 13.17 -10.27
C LYS A 133 26.67 14.50 -9.64
N ILE A 134 26.04 14.91 -8.55
CA ILE A 134 26.37 16.13 -7.81
C ILE A 134 27.83 16.09 -7.36
N LYS A 135 28.27 14.99 -6.74
CA LYS A 135 29.66 14.81 -6.31
C LYS A 135 30.65 14.92 -7.48
N ASN A 136 30.35 14.27 -8.61
CA ASN A 136 31.20 14.34 -9.80
C ASN A 136 31.32 15.77 -10.35
N TYR A 137 30.23 16.54 -10.38
CA TYR A 137 30.26 17.93 -10.81
C TYR A 137 30.99 18.83 -9.82
N ALA A 138 30.81 18.61 -8.51
CA ALA A 138 31.56 19.32 -7.48
C ALA A 138 33.08 19.11 -7.66
N ASP A 139 33.52 17.87 -7.86
CA ASP A 139 34.93 17.55 -8.12
C ASP A 139 35.44 18.21 -9.42
N GLN A 140 34.62 18.26 -10.47
CA GLN A 140 34.98 18.94 -11.71
C GLN A 140 35.16 20.44 -11.49
N ILE A 141 34.26 21.08 -10.76
CA ILE A 141 34.31 22.51 -10.41
C ILE A 141 35.59 22.79 -9.62
N SER A 142 35.88 22.02 -8.57
CA SER A 142 37.09 22.21 -7.75
C SER A 142 38.37 22.13 -8.57
N ARG A 143 38.47 21.21 -9.53
CA ARG A 143 39.63 21.12 -10.45
C ARG A 143 39.74 22.31 -11.40
N LEU A 144 38.63 22.93 -11.78
CA LEU A 144 38.64 24.14 -12.61
C LEU A 144 39.03 25.36 -11.78
N GLU A 145 38.50 25.49 -10.56
CA GLU A 145 38.86 26.55 -9.61
C GLU A 145 40.35 26.53 -9.28
N GLU A 146 40.95 25.35 -9.10
CA GLU A 146 42.39 25.20 -8.87
C GLU A 146 43.22 25.72 -10.05
N ARG A 147 42.86 25.36 -11.29
CA ARG A 147 43.53 25.88 -12.50
C ARG A 147 43.35 27.37 -12.66
N GLU A 148 42.17 27.90 -12.34
CA GLU A 148 41.93 29.34 -12.35
C GLU A 148 42.82 30.05 -11.33
N ALA A 149 42.96 29.50 -10.13
CA ALA A 149 43.84 30.03 -9.09
C ALA A 149 45.33 29.99 -9.50
N GLU A 150 45.77 28.94 -10.19
CA GLU A 150 47.10 28.84 -10.78
C GLU A 150 47.36 29.94 -11.80
N LEU A 151 46.47 30.10 -12.78
CA LEU A 151 46.58 31.14 -13.79
C LEU A 151 46.58 32.55 -13.18
N LYS A 152 45.76 32.79 -12.16
CA LYS A 152 45.78 34.05 -11.39
C LYS A 152 47.12 34.29 -10.70
N ARG A 153 47.71 33.24 -10.10
CA ARG A 153 49.05 33.33 -9.48
C ARG A 153 50.14 33.66 -10.51
N GLU A 154 50.13 32.99 -11.66
CA GLU A 154 51.09 33.23 -12.75
C GLU A 154 50.95 34.64 -13.33
N TYR A 155 49.71 35.08 -13.59
CA TYR A 155 49.43 36.44 -14.05
C TYR A 155 49.96 37.48 -13.05
N ASN A 156 49.65 37.32 -11.76
CA ASN A 156 50.11 38.24 -10.72
C ASN A 156 51.63 38.26 -10.61
N SER A 157 52.30 37.11 -10.71
CA SER A 157 53.77 37.00 -10.71
C SER A 157 54.39 37.71 -11.92
N LEU A 158 53.84 37.50 -13.11
CA LEU A 158 54.30 38.15 -14.33
C LEU A 158 54.09 39.67 -14.27
N HIS A 159 52.93 40.11 -13.77
CA HIS A 159 52.62 41.52 -13.57
C HIS A 159 53.57 42.18 -12.57
N LEU A 160 53.90 41.50 -11.47
CA LEU A 160 54.88 41.97 -10.49
C LEU A 160 56.26 42.13 -11.13
N ARG A 161 56.74 41.10 -11.85
CA ARG A 161 58.02 41.15 -12.56
C ARG A 161 58.08 42.27 -13.60
N HIS A 162 56.99 42.48 -14.34
CA HIS A 162 56.88 43.57 -15.31
C HIS A 162 56.93 44.94 -14.62
N THR A 163 56.22 45.09 -13.50
CA THR A 163 56.24 46.33 -12.70
C THR A 163 57.64 46.62 -12.15
N GLU A 164 58.32 45.61 -11.60
CA GLU A 164 59.70 45.71 -11.15
C GLU A 164 60.65 46.10 -12.28
N MET A 165 60.46 45.55 -13.49
CA MET A 165 61.27 45.91 -14.66
C MET A 165 61.10 47.39 -15.01
N ILE A 166 59.87 47.92 -15.01
CA ILE A 166 59.61 49.34 -15.24
C ILE A 166 60.27 50.19 -14.16
N HIS A 167 60.13 49.82 -12.88
CA HIS A 167 60.72 50.57 -11.78
C HIS A 167 62.26 50.60 -11.90
N ASN A 168 62.89 49.45 -12.11
CA ASN A 168 64.33 49.34 -12.35
C ASN A 168 64.77 50.23 -13.53
N TYR A 169 64.06 50.16 -14.67
CA TYR A 169 64.36 51.00 -15.83
C TYR A 169 64.27 52.49 -15.50
N MET A 170 63.22 52.90 -14.79
CA MET A 170 63.04 54.28 -14.34
C MET A 170 64.20 54.73 -13.46
N GLU A 171 64.59 53.93 -12.46
CA GLU A 171 65.76 54.22 -11.61
C GLU A 171 67.06 54.33 -12.41
N HIS A 172 67.25 53.46 -13.42
CA HIS A 172 68.42 53.52 -14.30
C HIS A 172 68.47 54.85 -15.07
N VAL A 173 67.34 55.29 -15.63
CA VAL A 173 67.24 56.58 -16.33
C VAL A 173 67.50 57.74 -15.38
N GLU A 174 66.96 57.70 -14.16
CA GLU A 174 67.20 58.74 -13.16
C GLU A 174 68.65 58.81 -12.70
N ARG A 175 69.32 57.66 -12.51
CA ARG A 175 70.75 57.58 -12.22
C ARG A 175 71.60 58.20 -13.33
N ILE A 176 71.28 57.92 -14.61
CA ILE A 176 71.95 58.53 -15.76
C ILE A 176 71.74 60.05 -15.78
N ARG A 177 70.51 60.51 -15.53
CA ARG A 177 70.19 61.94 -15.44
C ARG A 177 70.99 62.63 -14.33
N MET A 178 71.15 62.02 -13.15
CA MET A 178 71.93 62.60 -12.05
C MET A 178 73.43 62.57 -12.31
N GLN A 179 73.97 61.53 -12.96
CA GLN A 179 75.37 61.46 -13.37
C GLN A 179 75.72 62.56 -14.38
N GLN A 180 74.80 62.89 -15.30
CA GLN A 180 74.98 63.97 -16.28
C GLN A 180 74.85 65.36 -15.68
N THR A 181 74.03 65.54 -14.63
CA THR A 181 73.82 66.83 -13.95
C THR A 181 74.79 67.07 -12.78
N GLY A 182 75.46 66.03 -12.26
CA GLY A 182 76.38 66.07 -11.12
C GLY A 182 77.87 65.85 -11.44
N GLY A 183 78.24 65.72 -12.71
CA GLY A 183 79.64 65.68 -13.16
C GLY A 183 80.12 67.05 -13.61
N GLU A 184 80.72 67.83 -12.70
CA GLU A 184 81.66 68.86 -13.13
C GLU A 184 82.92 68.19 -13.70
N ALA A 185 83.36 68.73 -14.83
CA ALA A 185 84.61 68.49 -15.55
C ALA A 185 84.78 67.22 -16.42
N SER A 186 85.14 67.53 -17.67
CA SER A 186 86.13 66.84 -18.52
C SER A 186 85.58 66.08 -19.74
N ASP A 187 85.63 66.81 -20.85
CA ASP A 187 86.21 66.46 -22.15
C ASP A 187 85.95 65.11 -22.83
N THR A 188 85.84 65.25 -24.16
CA THR A 188 86.05 64.23 -25.19
C THR A 188 84.80 63.38 -25.44
N GLY A 189 84.23 63.32 -26.63
CA GLY A 189 84.76 63.62 -27.94
C GLY A 189 84.13 62.61 -28.89
N THR A 190 83.47 63.13 -29.92
CA THR A 190 83.41 62.59 -31.29
C THR A 190 83.20 61.07 -31.53
N ILE A 191 82.21 60.84 -32.41
CA ILE A 191 82.12 59.76 -33.42
C ILE A 191 81.43 58.48 -32.96
N GLY A 192 80.33 58.18 -33.66
CA GLY A 192 79.65 56.89 -33.61
C GLY A 192 78.39 56.85 -34.48
N ARG A 193 78.48 57.28 -35.76
CA ARG A 193 77.48 56.87 -36.76
C ARG A 193 77.57 55.35 -36.89
N VAL A 194 76.50 54.60 -36.63
CA VAL A 194 76.15 53.33 -37.31
C VAL A 194 74.77 52.86 -36.81
N ARG A 195 74.00 52.30 -37.76
CA ARG A 195 72.75 51.54 -37.65
C ARG A 195 71.45 52.28 -37.33
N LYS A 196 70.83 52.76 -38.42
CA LYS A 196 69.38 52.84 -38.55
C LYS A 196 68.86 51.45 -38.94
N GLU A 197 68.45 50.66 -37.95
CA GLU A 197 67.70 49.42 -38.16
C GLU A 197 66.28 49.65 -37.63
N ARG A 198 65.27 49.50 -38.49
CA ARG A 198 63.88 49.37 -38.07
C ARG A 198 63.70 47.95 -37.53
N PRO A 199 63.11 47.72 -36.35
CA PRO A 199 62.66 46.37 -36.02
C PRO A 199 61.47 46.00 -36.93
N LEU A 200 61.75 45.16 -37.93
CA LEU A 200 60.77 44.41 -38.70
C LEU A 200 60.34 43.20 -37.88
N SER A 201 59.10 43.18 -37.36
CA SER A 201 58.23 42.00 -37.30
C SER A 201 56.93 42.30 -36.54
N LEU A 202 55.91 42.77 -37.27
CA LEU A 202 54.52 42.48 -36.93
C LEU A 202 53.78 42.17 -38.23
N GLY A 203 53.63 40.88 -38.49
CA GLY A 203 52.96 40.27 -39.63
C GLY A 203 53.25 38.78 -39.52
N ILE A 204 52.28 37.87 -39.50
CA ILE A 204 51.25 37.68 -40.50
C ILE A 204 50.08 36.94 -39.82
N PHE A 205 48.90 37.55 -39.79
CA PHE A 205 47.63 36.80 -39.81
C PHE A 205 47.23 36.69 -41.28
N PRO A 206 46.95 35.49 -41.83
CA PRO A 206 46.29 35.41 -43.12
C PRO A 206 44.80 35.71 -42.92
N MET A 207 44.37 36.88 -43.38
CA MET A 207 42.97 37.15 -43.62
C MET A 207 42.51 36.46 -44.90
N SER A 208 41.28 35.98 -44.81
CA SER A 208 40.37 35.48 -45.84
C SER A 208 40.45 36.24 -47.17
N GLY A 209 40.51 35.47 -48.27
CA GLY A 209 40.32 35.93 -49.64
C GLY A 209 39.84 34.76 -50.50
N GLY A 210 38.61 34.84 -50.97
CA GLY A 210 37.83 33.74 -51.52
C GLY A 210 38.14 33.29 -52.95
N GLY A 211 37.51 32.18 -53.32
CA GLY A 211 37.55 31.62 -54.67
C GLY A 211 36.73 30.33 -54.75
N THR A 212 35.46 30.47 -55.15
CA THR A 212 34.53 29.42 -55.55
C THR A 212 35.15 28.44 -56.56
N SER A 213 34.96 27.12 -56.39
CA SER A 213 34.52 26.16 -57.43
C SER A 213 34.79 24.70 -57.00
N LEU A 214 33.70 23.93 -56.88
CA LEU A 214 33.53 22.51 -57.26
C LEU A 214 34.49 21.41 -56.72
N THR A 215 33.89 20.41 -56.09
CA THR A 215 34.36 19.05 -55.74
C THR A 215 34.76 18.22 -56.99
N PRO A 216 35.31 16.96 -56.94
CA PRO A 216 35.57 16.05 -55.79
C PRO A 216 36.93 15.25 -55.76
N ASP A 217 37.25 14.70 -54.57
CA ASP A 217 37.87 13.39 -54.22
C ASP A 217 39.34 12.97 -54.62
N VAL A 218 39.90 12.13 -53.73
CA VAL A 218 41.02 11.15 -53.85
C VAL A 218 42.36 11.46 -53.14
N GLN A 219 42.50 10.81 -51.96
CA GLN A 219 43.63 10.01 -51.43
C GLN A 219 44.99 10.63 -51.05
N GLY A 220 45.38 10.47 -49.76
CA GLY A 220 46.78 10.14 -49.39
C GLY A 220 47.41 10.88 -48.20
N ARG A 221 47.29 10.29 -47.00
CA ARG A 221 48.32 10.14 -45.93
C ARG A 221 49.28 11.31 -45.63
N ALA A 222 49.15 11.90 -44.44
CA ALA A 222 50.26 12.17 -43.51
C ALA A 222 49.72 12.56 -42.12
N GLU A 223 50.11 11.80 -41.10
CA GLU A 223 49.89 12.11 -39.69
C GLU A 223 50.69 13.35 -39.27
N ALA A 224 50.06 14.27 -38.54
CA ALA A 224 50.72 15.24 -37.69
C ALA A 224 49.93 15.34 -36.37
N PRO A 225 50.53 15.05 -35.21
CA PRO A 225 49.83 14.94 -33.94
C PRO A 225 49.63 16.32 -33.31
N GLY A 226 48.41 16.58 -32.84
CA GLY A 226 48.16 17.60 -31.83
C GLY A 226 47.40 18.83 -32.30
N THR A 227 46.12 18.68 -32.67
CA THR A 227 45.09 19.71 -32.41
C THR A 227 43.69 19.08 -32.50
N GLU A 228 43.30 18.30 -31.48
CA GLU A 228 41.94 17.73 -31.40
C GLU A 228 41.33 17.97 -30.01
N GLY A 229 41.24 19.23 -29.60
CA GLY A 229 40.33 19.65 -28.53
C GLY A 229 39.24 20.50 -29.18
N TRP A 230 37.98 20.28 -28.84
CA TRP A 230 36.79 20.97 -29.39
C TRP A 230 36.21 20.38 -30.69
N ARG A 231 35.74 19.14 -30.60
CA ARG A 231 34.59 18.70 -31.38
C ARG A 231 33.44 18.48 -30.40
N PHE A 232 32.42 19.33 -30.48
CA PHE A 232 31.14 19.09 -29.82
C PHE A 232 30.66 17.70 -30.21
N SER A 233 30.63 16.76 -29.26
CA SER A 233 29.95 15.49 -29.48
C SER A 233 28.46 15.78 -29.51
N ASN A 234 27.92 15.74 -30.73
CA ASN A 234 26.50 15.83 -31.01
C ASN A 234 25.73 14.89 -30.10
N LEU A 235 24.82 15.50 -29.36
CA LEU A 235 23.81 14.86 -28.54
C LEU A 235 22.73 14.25 -29.46
N SER A 236 23.07 13.20 -30.22
CA SER A 236 22.06 12.32 -30.82
C SER A 236 22.69 11.01 -31.29
N HIS A 237 22.20 9.91 -30.72
CA HIS A 237 22.43 8.51 -31.09
C HIS A 237 23.74 7.85 -30.63
N GLN A 238 23.76 7.43 -29.36
CA GLN A 238 24.06 6.02 -29.08
C GLN A 238 22.84 5.36 -28.45
N ARG A 239 22.13 4.63 -29.30
CA ARG A 239 21.17 3.60 -28.95
C ARG A 239 22.00 2.35 -28.67
N SER A 240 22.22 2.00 -27.41
CA SER A 240 22.86 0.73 -27.02
C SER A 240 22.01 0.03 -25.96
N ASN A 241 21.05 -0.72 -26.50
CA ASN A 241 20.53 -2.02 -26.08
C ASN A 241 20.97 -2.57 -24.71
N THR A 242 20.05 -2.58 -23.75
CA THR A 242 19.92 -3.67 -22.76
C THR A 242 18.49 -4.19 -22.84
N SER A 243 18.27 -5.20 -23.67
CA SER A 243 16.98 -5.89 -23.80
C SER A 243 16.82 -6.84 -22.61
N LEU A 244 16.06 -6.44 -21.58
CA LEU A 244 15.46 -7.37 -20.61
C LEU A 244 14.06 -7.75 -21.09
N LYS A 245 14.01 -8.45 -22.22
CA LYS A 245 12.80 -9.08 -22.72
C LYS A 245 13.14 -10.53 -23.03
N ASP A 246 13.41 -11.30 -21.97
CA ASP A 246 13.54 -12.76 -22.02
C ASP A 246 13.45 -13.38 -20.61
N GLU A 247 12.37 -13.12 -19.87
CA GLU A 247 12.05 -13.81 -18.58
C GLU A 247 10.52 -14.00 -18.39
N LEU A 248 9.73 -13.97 -19.47
CA LEU A 248 8.26 -14.18 -19.41
C LEU A 248 7.76 -15.23 -20.42
N SER A 249 8.62 -16.16 -20.81
CA SER A 249 8.25 -17.23 -21.74
C SER A 249 8.76 -18.58 -21.26
N ASP A 250 8.48 -18.90 -20.00
CA ASP A 250 8.57 -20.28 -19.52
C ASP A 250 7.61 -20.49 -18.34
N LEU A 251 6.29 -20.55 -18.63
CA LEU A 251 5.30 -21.30 -17.84
C LEU A 251 3.92 -21.33 -18.52
N SER A 252 3.87 -21.61 -19.83
CA SER A 252 2.61 -21.95 -20.49
C SER A 252 2.81 -22.97 -21.62
N GLN A 253 2.98 -24.24 -21.26
CA GLN A 253 2.28 -25.37 -21.87
C GLN A 253 2.81 -26.71 -21.35
N GLY A 254 1.99 -27.39 -20.57
CA GLY A 254 2.16 -28.78 -20.19
C GLY A 254 0.84 -29.31 -19.62
N GLY A 255 -0.21 -29.27 -20.44
CA GLY A 255 -1.57 -29.63 -20.03
C GLY A 255 -1.79 -31.12 -19.86
N SER A 256 -2.84 -31.48 -19.10
CA SER A 256 -3.67 -32.71 -19.17
C SER A 256 -4.34 -33.00 -17.80
N LYS A 257 -5.65 -33.25 -17.59
CA LYS A 257 -6.86 -33.46 -18.41
C LYS A 257 -8.10 -33.42 -17.47
N SER A 258 -9.29 -33.33 -18.08
CA SER A 258 -10.61 -33.84 -17.61
C SER A 258 -11.41 -32.85 -16.73
N VAL A 259 -12.71 -32.52 -16.93
CA VAL A 259 -13.84 -33.01 -17.74
C VAL A 259 -14.85 -31.84 -17.97
N THR A 260 -15.50 -31.87 -19.15
CA THR A 260 -16.69 -31.16 -19.73
C THR A 260 -17.98 -31.01 -18.87
N PRO A 261 -19.12 -30.43 -19.37
CA PRO A 261 -19.35 -29.21 -20.18
C PRO A 261 -20.62 -28.36 -19.77
N MET A 262 -20.78 -27.18 -20.41
CA MET A 262 -22.02 -26.47 -20.83
C MET A 262 -23.35 -26.54 -20.03
N SER A 263 -23.94 -25.37 -19.72
CA SER A 263 -25.15 -24.88 -20.42
C SER A 263 -25.54 -23.43 -20.12
N THR A 264 -26.18 -22.84 -21.12
CA THR A 264 -26.74 -21.50 -21.35
C THR A 264 -28.00 -21.15 -20.54
N THR A 265 -28.23 -19.83 -20.31
CA THR A 265 -29.48 -18.99 -20.44
C THR A 265 -29.51 -17.92 -19.34
N ALA A 266 -29.32 -16.63 -19.65
CA ALA A 266 -30.31 -15.63 -20.11
C ALA A 266 -31.24 -15.11 -18.99
N SER A 267 -31.12 -13.79 -18.69
CA SER A 267 -32.10 -12.79 -18.17
C SER A 267 -31.24 -11.69 -17.52
N ASP A 268 -30.93 -10.54 -18.13
CA ASP A 268 -31.75 -9.46 -18.69
C ASP A 268 -32.69 -8.80 -17.67
N LEU A 269 -32.21 -7.73 -17.02
CA LEU A 269 -33.00 -6.55 -16.65
C LEU A 269 -32.06 -5.33 -16.53
N ALA A 270 -32.17 -4.45 -17.52
CA ALA A 270 -31.70 -3.07 -17.49
C ALA A 270 -32.71 -2.18 -16.73
N LEU A 271 -32.21 -1.27 -15.90
CA LEU A 271 -32.93 -0.08 -15.43
C LEU A 271 -31.85 0.98 -15.16
N ASP A 272 -31.56 1.83 -16.13
CA ASP A 272 -32.21 3.10 -16.46
C ASP A 272 -31.39 4.27 -15.89
N SER A 273 -31.09 5.18 -16.80
CA SER A 273 -30.25 6.35 -16.61
C SER A 273 -31.17 7.55 -16.70
N HIS A 274 -31.23 8.37 -15.64
CA HIS A 274 -31.69 9.74 -15.78
C HIS A 274 -30.84 10.70 -14.94
N ARG A 275 -30.18 11.59 -15.70
CA ARG A 275 -29.54 12.86 -15.36
C ARG A 275 -30.42 13.74 -14.48
N GLU A 276 -29.79 14.60 -13.67
CA GLU A 276 -29.83 16.05 -13.87
C GLU A 276 -28.77 16.79 -13.04
N ASP A 277 -28.29 17.88 -13.64
CA ASP A 277 -27.19 18.76 -13.24
C ASP A 277 -27.51 19.61 -12.00
N GLY A 278 -26.47 20.07 -11.29
CA GLY A 278 -26.61 21.07 -10.23
C GLY A 278 -25.27 21.54 -9.68
N GLU A 279 -24.80 22.67 -10.22
CA GLU A 279 -23.53 23.31 -9.89
C GLU A 279 -23.41 23.82 -8.44
N GLY A 280 -22.17 23.77 -7.95
CA GLY A 280 -21.60 24.78 -7.07
C GLY A 280 -21.79 24.56 -5.57
N PHE A 281 -20.67 24.39 -4.85
CA PHE A 281 -20.24 25.32 -3.80
C PHE A 281 -18.99 24.82 -3.09
N TRP A 282 -17.84 25.45 -3.35
CA TRP A 282 -16.64 25.27 -2.56
C TRP A 282 -16.81 26.01 -1.22
N LYS A 283 -16.93 25.26 -0.12
CA LYS A 283 -16.61 25.77 1.21
C LYS A 283 -15.76 24.78 1.98
N ASN A 284 -14.52 25.18 2.17
CA ASN A 284 -13.62 24.65 3.17
C ASN A 284 -14.26 24.87 4.55
N THR A 285 -14.43 23.81 5.35
CA THR A 285 -14.72 23.92 6.78
C THR A 285 -14.20 22.67 7.47
N GLU A 286 -13.10 22.88 8.21
CA GLU A 286 -12.91 22.40 9.57
C GLU A 286 -12.63 20.91 9.80
N VAL A 287 -11.37 20.67 10.18
CA VAL A 287 -10.86 19.48 10.84
C VAL A 287 -11.70 19.20 12.09
N GLN A 288 -12.51 18.14 12.04
CA GLN A 288 -13.13 17.57 13.24
C GLN A 288 -12.47 16.23 13.53
N ALA A 289 -11.65 16.21 14.58
CA ALA A 289 -11.05 14.99 15.12
C ALA A 289 -12.15 14.04 15.60
N VAL A 290 -12.20 12.83 15.04
CA VAL A 290 -13.07 11.75 15.53
C VAL A 290 -12.40 11.08 16.74
N PRO A 291 -13.04 11.03 17.92
CA PRO A 291 -12.56 10.25 19.04
C PRO A 291 -13.01 8.80 18.84
N GLY A 292 -12.11 7.91 18.43
CA GLY A 292 -12.54 6.55 18.08
C GLY A 292 -11.46 5.46 17.99
N THR A 293 -10.27 5.65 18.56
CA THR A 293 -9.25 4.58 18.64
C THR A 293 -8.99 4.22 20.10
N ARG A 294 -9.91 3.48 20.73
CA ARG A 294 -9.70 2.90 22.07
C ARG A 294 -10.00 1.40 22.18
N SER A 295 -10.22 0.71 21.07
CA SER A 295 -10.54 -0.74 21.11
C SER A 295 -9.29 -1.63 21.27
N VAL A 296 -8.12 -1.22 20.78
CA VAL A 296 -6.91 -2.07 20.82
C VAL A 296 -6.31 -2.18 22.24
N SER A 297 -6.51 -1.17 23.09
CA SER A 297 -5.93 -1.16 24.44
C SER A 297 -6.62 -2.14 25.39
N ALA A 298 -7.92 -2.41 25.22
CA ALA A 298 -8.67 -3.31 26.10
C ALA A 298 -8.33 -4.79 25.83
N ALA A 299 -8.14 -5.15 24.56
CA ALA A 299 -7.73 -6.49 24.17
C ALA A 299 -6.31 -6.82 24.67
N LEU A 300 -5.36 -5.87 24.57
CA LEU A 300 -4.02 -6.03 25.12
C LEU A 300 -4.02 -6.12 26.65
N HIS A 301 -4.90 -5.39 27.34
CA HIS A 301 -5.00 -5.47 28.80
C HIS A 301 -5.55 -6.82 29.29
N LEU A 302 -6.52 -7.40 28.57
CA LEU A 302 -7.06 -8.75 28.87
C LEU A 302 -6.03 -9.84 28.62
N VAL A 303 -5.25 -9.76 27.54
CA VAL A 303 -4.19 -10.73 27.23
C VAL A 303 -3.07 -10.67 28.28
N LEU A 304 -2.68 -9.48 28.73
CA LEU A 304 -1.66 -9.33 29.78
C LEU A 304 -2.15 -9.78 31.16
N TYR A 305 -3.44 -9.60 31.48
CA TYR A 305 -4.01 -10.07 32.74
C TYR A 305 -4.06 -11.61 32.81
N TYR A 306 -4.52 -12.26 31.72
CA TYR A 306 -4.56 -13.72 31.64
C TYR A 306 -3.17 -14.35 31.71
N HIS A 307 -2.16 -13.71 31.12
CA HIS A 307 -0.81 -14.27 31.14
C HIS A 307 -0.15 -14.17 32.53
N SER A 308 -0.47 -13.13 33.30
CA SER A 308 0.07 -12.94 34.66
C SER A 308 -0.56 -13.88 35.71
N GLU A 309 -1.81 -14.30 35.53
CA GLU A 309 -2.48 -15.25 36.44
C GLU A 309 -2.12 -16.72 36.16
N VAL A 310 -1.84 -17.08 34.91
CA VAL A 310 -1.58 -18.48 34.51
C VAL A 310 -0.11 -18.89 34.70
N TRP A 311 0.83 -17.95 34.66
CA TRP A 311 2.28 -18.23 34.75
C TRP A 311 2.96 -17.67 36.02
N GLY A 312 2.20 -17.04 36.91
CA GLY A 312 2.71 -16.37 38.12
C GLY A 312 2.62 -17.18 39.43
N ARG A 313 2.79 -18.51 39.39
CA ARG A 313 2.88 -19.35 40.60
C ARG A 313 4.10 -20.25 40.58
#